data_AF-A0A2J5PGY7-F1
#
_entry.id   AF-A0A2J5PGY7-F1
#
_cell.length_a   1.000
_cell.length_b   1.000
_cell.length_c   1.000
_cell.angle_alpha   90.00
_cell.angle_beta   90.00
_cell.angle_gamma   90.00
#
_symmetry.space_group_name_H-M   'P 1'
#
loop_
_entity.id
_entity.type
_entity.pdbx_description
1 polymer ?
#
loop_
_entity_poly.entity_id
_entity_poly.type
_entity_poly.pdbx_seq_one_letter_code
_entity_poly.pdbx_strand_id
1 'polypeptide(L)'
;TYDSARRLKPESVEDKLQYRFWLHYAEGSLMPLLLMKLVFASLGKPPVPFGMRTLGNALGKGVQKAWLNRQVDTHARFIEAHLSRQRWFAGAELSMADIQMSFPAMALLARGGVENLPHLTQWVQRVEQRPAWQKAVERGGPFTLPGE
;
A
#
# COMPACT_ATOMS: atom_id res chain seq x y z
N THR A 1 0.73 27.68 1.74
CA THR A 1 1.54 26.50 2.13
C THR A 1 0.70 25.61 3.01
N TYR A 2 0.58 24.32 2.68
CA TYR A 2 -0.14 23.35 3.51
C TYR A 2 0.69 22.99 4.76
N ASP A 3 0.04 22.57 5.84
CA ASP A 3 0.65 22.23 7.14
C ASP A 3 1.54 23.34 7.77
N SER A 4 1.02 24.56 7.86
CA SER A 4 1.74 25.70 8.48
C SER A 4 2.10 25.47 9.96
N ALA A 5 1.33 24.63 10.65
CA ALA A 5 1.56 24.25 12.04
C ALA A 5 2.53 23.06 12.22
N ARG A 6 3.10 22.52 11.13
CA ARG A 6 4.05 21.39 11.13
C ARG A 6 3.56 20.15 11.87
N ARG A 7 2.26 19.86 11.78
CA ARG A 7 1.64 18.71 12.47
C ARG A 7 1.84 17.39 11.73
N LEU A 8 2.20 17.42 10.45
CA LEU A 8 2.35 16.22 9.61
C LEU A 8 3.80 15.92 9.24
N LYS A 9 4.75 16.73 9.73
CA LYS A 9 6.18 16.53 9.54
C LYS A 9 6.84 16.40 10.92
N PRO A 10 7.35 15.22 11.29
CA PRO A 10 7.99 15.02 12.58
C PRO A 10 9.19 15.96 12.81
N GLU A 11 9.45 16.29 14.08
CA GLU A 11 10.54 17.20 14.46
C GLU A 11 11.81 16.47 14.92
N SER A 12 11.69 15.29 15.53
CA SER A 12 12.82 14.49 15.97
C SER A 12 13.67 14.03 14.78
N VAL A 13 14.98 13.87 14.99
CA VAL A 13 15.89 13.44 13.91
C VAL A 13 15.55 12.03 13.46
N GLU A 14 15.28 11.12 14.40
CA GLU A 14 14.90 9.73 14.13
C GLU A 14 13.62 9.63 13.29
N ASP A 15 12.56 10.32 13.70
CA ASP A 15 11.27 10.28 13.01
C ASP A 15 11.34 10.98 11.65
N LYS A 16 12.20 11.99 11.49
CA LYS A 16 12.46 12.62 10.17
C LYS A 16 13.11 11.64 9.19
N LEU A 17 13.97 10.74 9.65
CA LEU A 17 14.57 9.71 8.80
C LEU A 17 13.50 8.72 8.35
N GLN A 18 12.68 8.21 9.29
CA GLN A 18 11.55 7.32 8.97
C GLN A 18 10.55 8.00 8.04
N TYR A 19 10.19 9.25 8.32
CA TYR A 19 9.31 10.06 7.48
C TYR A 19 9.78 10.12 6.02
N ARG A 20 11.06 10.44 5.79
CA ARG A 20 11.62 10.50 4.44
C ARG A 20 11.67 9.12 3.79
N PHE A 21 12.08 8.11 4.55
CA PHE A 21 12.14 6.74 4.07
C PHE A 21 10.77 6.28 3.56
N TRP A 22 9.72 6.40 4.37
CA TRP A 22 8.39 5.90 4.02
C TRP A 22 7.70 6.70 2.91
N LEU A 23 7.95 8.01 2.82
CA LEU A 23 7.49 8.81 1.68
C LEU A 23 8.03 8.28 0.34
N HIS A 24 9.34 8.01 0.27
CA HIS A 24 9.96 7.52 -0.96
C HIS A 24 9.72 6.03 -1.19
N TYR A 25 9.65 5.24 -0.11
CA TYR A 25 9.38 3.80 -0.19
C TYR A 25 8.02 3.49 -0.83
N ALA A 26 6.99 4.29 -0.50
CA ALA A 26 5.67 4.18 -1.09
C ALA A 26 5.74 4.17 -2.63
N GLU A 27 6.41 5.16 -3.22
CA GLU A 27 6.46 5.37 -4.67
C GLU A 27 7.55 4.53 -5.35
N GLY A 28 8.72 4.42 -4.73
CA GLY A 28 9.90 3.82 -5.35
C GLY A 28 10.00 2.31 -5.18
N SER A 29 9.35 1.74 -4.16
CA SER A 29 9.45 0.30 -3.85
C SER A 29 8.11 -0.42 -3.97
N LEU A 30 7.09 0.04 -3.25
CA LEU A 30 5.86 -0.72 -3.11
C LEU A 30 4.89 -0.53 -4.29
N MET A 31 4.61 0.72 -4.68
CA MET A 31 3.67 1.02 -5.76
C MET A 31 4.02 0.37 -7.12
N PRO A 32 5.29 0.34 -7.59
CA PRO A 32 5.64 -0.30 -8.86
C PRO A 32 5.33 -1.80 -8.86
N LEU A 33 5.60 -2.49 -7.75
CA LEU A 33 5.30 -3.92 -7.59
C LEU A 33 3.79 -4.17 -7.59
N LEU A 34 3.03 -3.33 -6.87
CA LEU A 34 1.58 -3.43 -6.84
C LEU A 34 0.99 -3.16 -8.23
N LEU A 35 1.43 -2.13 -8.93
CA LEU A 35 0.99 -1.84 -10.31
C LEU A 35 1.28 -3.03 -11.23
N MET A 36 2.47 -3.60 -11.16
CA MET A 36 2.83 -4.77 -11.95
C MET A 36 1.92 -5.97 -11.63
N LYS A 37 1.63 -6.24 -10.35
CA LYS A 37 0.65 -7.26 -9.94
C LYS A 37 -0.74 -7.00 -10.53
N LEU A 38 -1.20 -5.75 -10.55
CA LEU A 38 -2.47 -5.37 -11.17
C LEU A 38 -2.47 -5.62 -12.68
N VAL A 39 -1.42 -5.20 -13.39
CA VAL A 39 -1.30 -5.40 -14.84
C VAL A 39 -1.32 -6.89 -15.18
N PHE A 40 -0.53 -7.72 -14.50
CA PHE A 40 -0.55 -9.16 -14.76
C PHE A 40 -1.90 -9.81 -14.43
N ALA A 41 -2.59 -9.35 -13.39
CA ALA A 41 -3.94 -9.82 -13.06
C ALA A 41 -4.99 -9.39 -14.10
N SER A 42 -4.78 -8.27 -14.81
CA SER A 42 -5.70 -7.78 -15.84
C SER A 42 -5.46 -8.38 -17.23
N LEU A 43 -4.25 -8.88 -17.52
CA LEU A 43 -3.93 -9.55 -18.81
C LEU A 43 -4.83 -10.76 -19.11
N GLY A 44 -5.42 -11.37 -18.09
CA GLY A 44 -6.39 -12.46 -18.22
C GLY A 44 -7.83 -12.05 -18.47
N LYS A 45 -8.16 -10.75 -18.31
CA LYS A 45 -9.52 -10.20 -18.35
C LYS A 45 -9.78 -9.48 -19.70
N PRO A 46 -11.05 -9.31 -20.14
CA PRO A 46 -11.37 -8.42 -21.25
C PRO A 46 -10.83 -7.00 -21.01
N PRO A 47 -10.38 -6.25 -22.03
CA PRO A 47 -10.59 -6.43 -23.48
C PRO A 47 -9.49 -7.23 -24.21
N VAL A 48 -8.60 -7.94 -23.50
CA VAL A 48 -7.52 -8.69 -24.15
C VAL A 48 -8.07 -9.74 -25.14
N PRO A 49 -7.54 -9.89 -26.37
CA PRO A 49 -8.01 -10.91 -27.33
C PRO A 49 -7.86 -12.36 -26.80
N PHE A 50 -8.77 -13.27 -27.14
CA PHE A 50 -8.85 -14.62 -26.57
C PHE A 50 -7.56 -15.45 -26.73
N GLY A 51 -6.88 -15.36 -27.88
CA GLY A 51 -5.60 -16.06 -28.10
C GLY A 51 -4.43 -15.51 -27.27
N MET A 52 -4.43 -14.22 -26.94
CA MET A 52 -3.46 -13.63 -26.01
C MET A 52 -3.82 -13.91 -24.54
N ARG A 53 -5.12 -14.06 -24.21
CA ARG A 53 -5.57 -14.39 -22.86
C ARG A 53 -5.02 -15.73 -22.38
N THR A 54 -4.97 -16.76 -23.21
CA THR A 54 -4.52 -18.10 -22.79
C THR A 54 -3.00 -18.14 -22.53
N LEU A 55 -2.20 -17.57 -23.43
CA LEU A 55 -0.74 -17.47 -23.28
C LEU A 55 -0.37 -16.48 -22.14
N GLY A 56 -1.06 -15.34 -22.08
CA GLY A 56 -0.90 -14.33 -21.05
C GLY A 56 -1.31 -14.82 -19.66
N ASN A 57 -2.36 -15.63 -19.54
CA ASN A 57 -2.75 -16.25 -18.27
C ASN A 57 -1.72 -17.25 -17.76
N ALA A 58 -1.12 -18.05 -18.64
CA ALA A 58 -0.11 -19.04 -18.25
C ALA A 58 1.22 -18.38 -17.84
N LEU A 59 1.72 -17.43 -18.64
CA LEU A 59 2.92 -16.64 -18.33
C LEU A 59 2.72 -15.74 -17.10
N GLY A 60 1.58 -15.06 -17.03
CA GLY A 60 1.20 -14.21 -15.90
C GLY A 60 1.14 -14.99 -14.60
N LYS A 61 0.49 -16.17 -14.57
CA LYS A 61 0.47 -17.05 -13.38
C LYS A 61 1.86 -17.54 -12.98
N GLY A 62 2.74 -17.85 -13.95
CA GLY A 62 4.12 -18.28 -13.69
C GLY A 62 4.97 -17.19 -13.04
N VAL A 63 5.02 -16.00 -13.63
CA VAL A 63 5.78 -14.84 -13.12
C VAL A 63 5.21 -14.34 -11.79
N GLN A 64 3.87 -14.30 -11.69
CA GLN A 64 3.19 -13.85 -10.48
C GLN A 64 3.46 -14.80 -9.31
N LYS A 65 3.39 -16.11 -9.53
CA LYS A 65 3.63 -17.11 -8.48
C LYS A 65 5.11 -17.26 -8.12
N ALA A 66 6.02 -17.19 -9.10
CA ALA A 66 7.44 -17.42 -8.87
C ALA A 66 8.17 -16.21 -8.27
N TRP A 67 7.74 -14.99 -8.60
CA TRP A 67 8.49 -13.78 -8.26
C TRP A 67 7.63 -12.71 -7.55
N LEU A 68 6.50 -12.30 -8.12
CA LEU A 68 5.71 -11.19 -7.55
C LEU A 68 5.16 -11.51 -6.16
N ASN A 69 4.63 -12.71 -5.94
CA ASN A 69 4.08 -13.08 -4.64
C ASN A 69 5.16 -13.10 -3.54
N ARG A 70 6.40 -13.53 -3.87
CA ARG A 70 7.52 -13.51 -2.91
C ARG A 70 7.97 -12.09 -2.58
N GLN A 71 8.04 -11.22 -3.58
CA GLN A 71 8.38 -9.82 -3.37
C GLN A 71 7.30 -9.11 -2.54
N VAL A 72 6.02 -9.35 -2.87
CA VAL A 72 4.89 -8.80 -2.14
C VAL A 72 4.87 -9.29 -0.68
N ASP A 73 5.13 -10.59 -0.44
CA ASP A 73 5.28 -11.11 0.93
C ASP A 73 6.44 -10.42 1.66
N THR A 74 7.61 -10.27 1.03
CA THR A 74 8.75 -9.58 1.63
C THR A 74 8.40 -8.15 2.09
N HIS A 75 7.75 -7.36 1.22
CA HIS A 75 7.33 -6.01 1.57
C HIS A 75 6.24 -6.01 2.65
N ALA A 76 5.31 -6.96 2.61
CA ALA A 76 4.28 -7.09 3.63
C ALA A 76 4.85 -7.46 5.00
N ARG A 77 5.79 -8.42 5.07
CA ARG A 77 6.49 -8.77 6.31
C ARG A 77 7.30 -7.61 6.86
N PHE A 78 7.96 -6.85 6.00
CA PHE A 78 8.70 -5.67 6.40
C PHE A 78 7.78 -4.59 7.02
N ILE A 79 6.66 -4.28 6.37
CA ILE A 79 5.68 -3.32 6.88
C ILE A 79 5.04 -3.81 8.19
N GLU A 80 4.65 -5.08 8.23
CA GLU A 80 4.05 -5.70 9.42
C GLU A 80 5.02 -5.65 10.62
N ALA A 81 6.29 -5.99 10.41
CA ALA A 81 7.31 -5.91 11.43
C ALA A 81 7.53 -4.47 11.92
N HIS A 82 7.50 -3.48 11.02
CA HIS A 82 7.59 -2.07 11.38
C HIS A 82 6.40 -1.63 12.25
N LEU A 83 5.18 -1.92 11.80
CA LEU A 83 3.94 -1.54 12.49
C LEU A 83 3.69 -2.34 13.78
N SER A 84 4.40 -3.45 13.99
CA SER A 84 4.41 -4.15 15.29
C SER A 84 5.13 -3.35 16.40
N ARG A 85 6.01 -2.42 16.02
CA ARG A 85 6.81 -1.61 16.96
C ARG A 85 6.41 -0.16 16.97
N GLN A 86 5.81 0.33 15.88
CA GLN A 86 5.47 1.72 15.68
C GLN A 86 3.98 1.90 15.45
N ARG A 87 3.41 2.94 16.05
CA ARG A 87 1.98 3.26 15.89
C ARG A 87 1.67 3.80 14.48
N TRP A 88 2.58 4.60 13.94
CA TRP A 88 2.54 5.20 12.62
C TRP A 88 3.87 5.00 11.90
N PHE A 89 3.92 5.21 10.59
CA PHE A 89 5.12 4.93 9.81
C PHE A 89 6.33 5.76 10.25
N ALA A 90 6.11 7.01 10.66
CA ALA A 90 7.15 7.93 11.10
C ALA A 90 7.12 8.22 12.61
N GLY A 91 6.77 7.23 13.43
CA GLY A 91 6.87 7.32 14.89
C GLY A 91 5.52 7.23 15.62
N ALA A 92 5.40 7.98 16.72
CA ALA A 92 4.24 7.92 17.62
C ALA A 92 3.01 8.69 17.12
N GLU A 93 3.22 9.65 16.21
CA GLU A 93 2.16 10.50 15.65
C GLU A 93 2.01 10.31 14.15
N LEU A 94 0.81 10.60 13.65
CA LEU A 94 0.52 10.53 12.22
C LEU A 94 1.32 11.61 11.47
N SER A 95 1.89 11.22 10.34
CA SER A 95 2.60 12.12 9.45
C SER A 95 2.11 12.03 8.00
N MET A 96 2.68 12.86 7.12
CA MET A 96 2.47 12.72 5.67
C MET A 96 2.95 11.36 5.13
N ALA A 97 3.87 10.68 5.82
CA ALA A 97 4.28 9.33 5.42
C ALA A 97 3.11 8.34 5.51
N ASP A 98 2.24 8.45 6.52
CA ASP A 98 1.05 7.61 6.64
C ASP A 98 0.01 7.93 5.57
N ILE A 99 -0.14 9.21 5.21
CA ILE A 99 -1.02 9.64 4.12
C ILE A 99 -0.52 9.05 2.80
N GLN A 100 0.78 9.14 2.53
CA GLN A 100 1.40 8.58 1.32
C GLN A 100 1.33 7.05 1.28
N MET A 101 1.51 6.39 2.42
CA MET A 101 1.45 4.93 2.53
C MET A 101 0.02 4.38 2.51
N SER A 102 -1.02 5.19 2.74
CA SER A 102 -2.43 4.76 2.79
C SER A 102 -2.82 3.90 1.60
N PHE A 103 -2.70 4.43 0.39
CA PHE A 103 -3.06 3.73 -0.82
C PHE A 103 -2.27 2.42 -1.02
N PRO A 104 -0.92 2.40 -1.07
CA PRO A 104 -0.19 1.16 -1.31
C PRO A 104 -0.36 0.14 -0.19
N ALA A 105 -0.52 0.56 1.06
CA ALA A 105 -0.73 -0.34 2.19
C ALA A 105 -2.12 -1.01 2.14
N MET A 106 -3.17 -0.25 1.82
CA MET A 106 -4.52 -0.79 1.62
C MET A 106 -4.56 -1.71 0.38
N ALA A 107 -3.92 -1.31 -0.73
CA ALA A 107 -3.80 -2.13 -1.92
C ALA A 107 -3.04 -3.45 -1.69
N LEU A 108 -2.03 -3.42 -0.80
CA LEU A 108 -1.30 -4.62 -0.38
C LEU A 108 -2.20 -5.61 0.36
N LEU A 109 -3.02 -5.15 1.30
CA LEU A 109 -4.00 -5.98 2.02
C LEU A 109 -5.07 -6.54 1.07
N ALA A 110 -5.69 -5.67 0.27
CA ALA A 110 -6.79 -6.02 -0.63
C ALA A 110 -6.43 -7.07 -1.68
N ARG A 111 -5.23 -6.96 -2.27
CA ARG A 111 -4.81 -7.84 -3.39
C ARG A 111 -4.41 -9.25 -2.95
N GLY A 112 -4.55 -9.57 -1.65
CA GLY A 112 -4.36 -10.89 -1.08
C GLY A 112 -2.99 -11.53 -1.33
N GLY A 113 -2.86 -12.80 -0.93
CA GLY A 113 -1.65 -13.60 -1.13
C GLY A 113 -0.59 -13.45 -0.05
N VAL A 114 -0.86 -12.66 1.00
CA VAL A 114 -0.06 -12.60 2.21
C VAL A 114 -1.00 -12.67 3.42
N GLU A 115 -0.83 -13.70 4.22
CA GLU A 115 -1.64 -13.93 5.43
C GLU A 115 -0.94 -13.38 6.67
N ASN A 116 -1.71 -13.23 7.76
CA ASN A 116 -1.21 -12.81 9.08
C ASN A 116 -0.52 -11.44 9.07
N LEU A 117 -1.30 -10.38 8.81
CA LEU A 117 -0.87 -8.98 8.85
C LEU A 117 -1.68 -8.15 9.88
N PRO A 118 -1.80 -8.59 11.15
CA PRO A 118 -2.68 -7.94 12.12
C PRO A 118 -2.30 -6.48 12.41
N HIS A 119 -1.02 -6.12 12.43
CA HIS A 119 -0.61 -4.74 12.73
C HIS A 119 -0.90 -3.81 11.57
N LEU A 120 -0.70 -4.28 10.33
CA LEU A 120 -1.11 -3.53 9.15
C LEU A 120 -2.64 -3.37 9.07
N THR A 121 -3.40 -4.43 9.36
CA THR A 121 -4.87 -4.34 9.44
C THR A 121 -5.32 -3.34 10.51
N GLN A 122 -4.73 -3.38 11.71
CA GLN A 122 -5.02 -2.42 12.78
C GLN A 122 -4.64 -0.98 12.38
N TRP A 123 -3.55 -0.79 11.66
CA TRP A 123 -3.16 0.51 11.14
C TRP A 123 -4.18 1.05 10.14
N VAL A 124 -4.69 0.23 9.22
CA VAL A 124 -5.75 0.64 8.28
C VAL A 124 -7.01 1.04 9.04
N GLN A 125 -7.48 0.23 9.99
CA GLN A 125 -8.64 0.56 10.83
C GLN A 125 -8.44 1.90 11.56
N ARG A 126 -7.24 2.15 12.08
CA ARG A 126 -6.90 3.41 12.74
C ARG A 126 -6.94 4.59 11.78
N VAL A 127 -6.49 4.43 10.53
CA VAL A 127 -6.60 5.47 9.50
C VAL A 127 -8.07 5.76 9.20
N GLU A 128 -8.87 4.72 8.99
CA GLU A 128 -10.27 4.83 8.58
C GLU A 128 -11.18 5.44 9.66
N GLN A 129 -10.88 5.19 10.93
CA GLN A 129 -11.60 5.76 12.07
C GLN A 129 -11.36 7.26 12.26
N ARG A 130 -10.41 7.87 11.54
CA ARG A 130 -10.11 9.30 11.71
C ARG A 130 -11.22 10.15 11.07
N PRO A 131 -11.70 11.20 11.75
CA PRO A 131 -12.69 12.13 11.18
C PRO A 131 -12.23 12.77 9.86
N ALA A 132 -10.91 12.99 9.71
CA ALA A 132 -10.35 13.52 8.47
C ALA A 132 -10.46 12.53 7.29
N TRP A 133 -10.32 11.23 7.54
CA TRP A 133 -10.51 10.19 6.53
C TRP A 133 -11.97 10.09 6.11
N GLN A 134 -12.88 10.03 7.09
CA GLN A 134 -14.33 9.98 6.84
C GLN A 134 -14.79 11.18 5.99
N LYS A 135 -14.35 12.40 6.33
CA LYS A 135 -14.61 13.59 5.52
C LYS A 135 -14.03 13.52 4.11
N ALA A 136 -12.86 12.89 3.94
CA ALA A 136 -12.26 12.69 2.63
C ALA A 136 -13.11 11.73 1.78
N VAL A 137 -13.61 10.64 2.38
CA VAL A 137 -14.53 9.69 1.73
C VAL A 137 -15.87 10.33 1.39
N GLU A 138 -16.45 11.12 2.31
CA GLU A 138 -17.70 11.85 2.05
C GLU A 138 -17.60 12.80 0.85
N ARG A 139 -16.44 13.45 0.67
CA ARG A 139 -16.21 14.41 -0.43
C ARG A 139 -15.72 13.77 -1.71
N GLY A 140 -14.87 12.75 -1.61
CA GLY A 140 -14.20 12.10 -2.75
C GLY A 140 -14.92 10.84 -3.25
N GLY A 141 -15.89 10.34 -2.51
CA GLY A 141 -16.54 9.06 -2.75
C GLY A 141 -15.87 7.89 -2.01
N PRO A 142 -16.49 6.70 -2.02
CA PRO A 142 -15.94 5.49 -1.40
C PRO A 142 -14.54 5.17 -1.93
N PHE A 143 -13.64 4.78 -1.03
CA PHE A 143 -12.34 4.27 -1.43
C PHE A 143 -12.53 2.92 -2.12
N THR A 144 -12.27 2.87 -3.42
CA THR A 144 -12.32 1.65 -4.23
C THR A 144 -10.98 1.40 -4.88
N LEU A 145 -10.51 0.15 -4.83
CA LEU A 145 -9.23 -0.22 -5.42
C LEU A 145 -9.43 -0.81 -6.82
N PRO A 146 -8.71 -0.34 -7.84
CA PRO A 146 -8.76 -0.94 -9.16
C PRO A 146 -8.30 -2.40 -9.12
N GLY A 147 -9.12 -3.29 -9.69
CA GLY A 147 -8.80 -4.70 -9.87
C GLY A 147 -9.21 -5.63 -8.73
N GLU A 148 -9.90 -5.12 -7.70
CA GLU A 148 -10.76 -5.94 -6.83
C GLU A 148 -11.90 -6.62 -7.61
#